data_AF-A0A970Z4Z2-F1
#
_entry.id   AF-A0A970Z4Z2-F1
#
_cell.length_a   1.000
_cell.length_b   1.000
_cell.length_c   1.000
_cell.angle_alpha   90.00
_cell.angle_beta   90.00
_cell.angle_gamma   90.00
#
_symmetry.space_group_name_H-M   'P 1'
#
loop_
_entity.id
_entity.type
_entity.pdbx_description
1 polymer ?
#
loop_
_entity_poly.entity_id
_entity_poly.type
_entity_poly.pdbx_seq_one_letter_code
_entity_poly.pdbx_strand_id
1 'polypeptide(L)'
;MTAVVEETRQVRAVMERVETVEEVAFSLPEQDERRSRLLAAARSDLAGARPLRPRIAAELLGLSEKTVRAWAAEGVLVVASGSSSRLLLDVARVHEVLHLVRELRAAGQTRGLLDEVHRRLVDVTWLERSDLARSLEQMRRGEGTVRVAGPSA
;
A
#
# COMPACT_ATOMS: atom_id res chain seq x y z
N MET A 1 -12.97 26.81 4.75
CA MET A 1 -11.72 26.25 5.29
C MET A 1 -11.96 25.11 6.28
N THR A 2 -13.02 25.16 7.10
CA THR A 2 -13.37 24.13 8.09
C THR A 2 -13.66 22.74 7.53
N ALA A 3 -14.31 22.63 6.37
CA ALA A 3 -14.68 21.33 5.79
C ALA A 3 -13.47 20.45 5.39
N VAL A 4 -12.42 21.03 4.82
CA VAL A 4 -11.20 20.27 4.44
C VAL A 4 -10.42 19.86 5.68
N VAL A 5 -10.34 20.73 6.68
CA VAL A 5 -9.68 20.42 7.97
C VAL A 5 -10.39 19.26 8.66
N GLU A 6 -11.73 19.26 8.65
CA GLU A 6 -12.53 18.19 9.22
C GLU A 6 -12.40 16.87 8.44
N GLU A 7 -12.42 16.93 7.11
CA GLU A 7 -12.18 15.78 6.23
C GLU A 7 -10.78 15.17 6.49
N THR A 8 -9.75 16.02 6.58
CA THR A 8 -8.39 15.62 6.96
C THR A 8 -8.34 14.99 8.36
N ARG A 9 -9.04 15.57 9.35
CA ARG A 9 -9.09 15.02 10.70
C ARG A 9 -9.73 13.63 10.74
N GLN A 10 -10.83 13.46 10.02
CA GLN A 10 -11.55 12.18 9.96
C GLN A 10 -10.71 11.07 9.32
N VAL A 11 -10.02 11.36 8.20
CA VAL A 11 -9.14 10.35 7.59
C VAL A 11 -7.95 10.03 8.49
N ARG A 12 -7.34 11.03 9.15
CA ARG A 12 -6.24 10.77 10.10
C ARG A 12 -6.70 9.85 11.23
N ALA A 13 -7.87 10.09 11.81
CA ALA A 13 -8.42 9.24 12.86
C ALA A 13 -8.69 7.80 12.39
N VAL A 14 -9.11 7.61 11.14
CA VAL A 14 -9.26 6.25 10.55
C VAL A 14 -7.89 5.59 10.37
N MET A 15 -6.91 6.29 9.80
CA MET A 15 -5.56 5.76 9.60
C MET A 15 -4.88 5.43 10.93
N GLU A 16 -4.94 6.30 11.93
CA GLU A 16 -4.38 6.05 13.27
C GLU A 16 -4.99 4.81 13.93
N ARG A 17 -6.32 4.63 13.81
CA ARG A 17 -6.98 3.41 14.31
C ARG A 17 -6.49 2.16 13.59
N VAL A 18 -6.37 2.23 12.26
CA VAL A 18 -5.88 1.12 11.44
C VAL A 18 -4.43 0.78 11.79
N GLU A 19 -3.55 1.78 11.90
CA GLU A 19 -2.16 1.61 12.31
C GLU A 19 -2.07 0.92 13.68
N THR A 20 -2.92 1.29 14.63
CA THR A 20 -2.98 0.63 15.96
C THR A 20 -3.35 -0.85 15.83
N VAL A 21 -4.34 -1.18 14.99
CA VAL A 21 -4.77 -2.57 14.75
C VAL A 21 -3.66 -3.38 14.07
N GLU A 22 -2.99 -2.78 13.09
CA GLU A 22 -1.87 -3.39 12.38
C GLU A 22 -0.68 -3.65 13.31
N GLU A 23 -0.31 -2.69 14.17
CA GLU A 23 0.74 -2.87 15.18
C GLU A 23 0.46 -4.06 16.09
N VAL A 24 -0.76 -4.16 16.61
CA VAL A 24 -1.19 -5.31 17.42
C VAL A 24 -1.12 -6.60 16.61
N ALA A 25 -1.55 -6.58 15.35
CA ALA A 25 -1.50 -7.75 14.49
C ALA A 25 -0.05 -8.21 14.22
N PHE A 26 0.86 -7.27 13.97
CA PHE A 26 2.28 -7.57 13.71
C PHE A 26 3.05 -7.99 14.96
N SER A 27 2.54 -7.70 16.16
CA SER A 27 3.08 -8.24 17.42
C SER A 27 2.83 -9.74 17.60
N LEU A 28 1.89 -10.32 16.83
CA LEU A 28 1.53 -11.73 16.87
C LEU A 28 2.33 -12.57 15.86
N PRO A 29 2.53 -13.87 16.11
CA PRO A 29 3.15 -14.78 15.15
C PRO A 29 2.44 -14.78 13.79
N GLU A 30 3.19 -14.98 12.71
CA GLU A 30 2.65 -14.95 11.34
C GLU A 30 1.54 -15.98 11.10
N GLN A 31 1.60 -17.14 11.76
CA GLN A 31 0.62 -18.22 11.64
C GLN A 31 -0.59 -18.07 12.59
N ASP A 32 -0.65 -17.00 13.40
CA ASP A 32 -1.76 -16.79 14.34
C ASP A 32 -3.02 -16.34 13.58
N GLU A 33 -4.14 -17.05 13.77
CA GLU A 33 -5.41 -16.67 13.16
C GLU A 33 -5.88 -15.27 13.57
N ARG A 34 -5.56 -14.83 14.80
CA ARG A 34 -5.94 -13.50 15.30
C ARG A 34 -5.24 -12.41 14.50
N ARG A 35 -3.97 -12.61 14.11
CA ARG A 35 -3.24 -11.70 13.22
C ARG A 35 -4.00 -11.52 11.91
N SER A 36 -4.39 -12.63 11.28
CA SER A 36 -5.14 -12.60 10.01
C SER A 36 -6.49 -11.89 10.14
N ARG A 37 -7.22 -12.11 11.24
CA ARG A 37 -8.50 -11.45 11.51
C ARG A 37 -8.35 -9.94 11.75
N LEU A 38 -7.32 -9.52 12.49
CA LEU A 38 -7.02 -8.10 12.72
C LEU A 38 -6.65 -7.38 11.42
N LEU A 39 -5.77 -7.98 10.61
CA LEU A 39 -5.41 -7.42 9.29
C LEU A 39 -6.62 -7.35 8.34
N ALA A 40 -7.51 -8.34 8.40
CA ALA A 40 -8.75 -8.29 7.62
C ALA A 40 -9.70 -7.17 8.09
N ALA A 41 -9.81 -6.94 9.41
CA ALA A 41 -10.58 -5.83 9.95
C ALA A 41 -10.00 -4.47 9.54
N ALA A 42 -8.67 -4.30 9.64
CA ALA A 42 -7.97 -3.10 9.18
C ALA A 42 -8.23 -2.81 7.68
N ARG A 43 -8.12 -3.83 6.82
CA ARG A 43 -8.44 -3.70 5.38
C ARG A 43 -9.90 -3.33 5.14
N SER A 44 -10.83 -3.91 5.90
CA SER A 44 -12.26 -3.59 5.81
C SER A 44 -12.55 -2.14 6.21
N ASP A 45 -11.90 -1.64 7.26
CA ASP A 45 -12.03 -0.26 7.72
C ASP A 45 -11.55 0.74 6.65
N LEU A 46 -10.40 0.45 6.02
CA LEU A 46 -9.87 1.28 4.92
C LEU A 46 -10.76 1.22 3.68
N ALA A 47 -11.26 0.04 3.30
CA ALA A 47 -12.13 -0.12 2.13
C ALA A 47 -13.50 0.59 2.30
N GLY A 48 -13.99 0.68 3.54
CA GLY A 48 -15.22 1.41 3.87
C GLY A 48 -15.04 2.93 4.00
N ALA A 49 -13.80 3.44 3.98
CA ALA A 49 -13.52 4.85 4.16
C ALA A 49 -13.88 5.68 2.92
N ARG A 50 -14.19 6.96 3.13
CA ARG A 50 -14.55 7.87 2.02
C ARG A 50 -13.31 8.18 1.16
N PRO A 51 -13.42 8.11 -0.18
CA PRO A 51 -12.33 8.50 -1.07
C PRO A 51 -11.81 9.91 -0.84
N LEU A 52 -10.50 10.10 -1.02
CA LEU A 52 -9.80 11.31 -0.64
C LEU A 52 -9.59 12.26 -1.81
N ARG A 53 -9.66 13.56 -1.53
CA ARG A 53 -9.19 14.57 -2.48
C ARG A 53 -7.66 14.56 -2.57
N PRO A 54 -7.06 14.85 -3.75
CA PRO A 54 -5.61 14.94 -3.91
C PRO A 54 -4.92 15.85 -2.91
N ARG A 55 -5.56 16.97 -2.53
CA ARG A 55 -5.04 17.90 -1.53
C ARG A 55 -4.85 17.26 -0.14
N ILE A 56 -5.77 16.39 0.27
CA ILE A 56 -5.71 15.72 1.57
C ILE A 56 -4.64 14.65 1.55
N ALA A 57 -4.58 13.85 0.49
CA ALA A 57 -3.50 12.87 0.31
C ALA A 57 -2.12 13.54 0.28
N ALA A 58 -1.99 14.73 -0.32
CA ALA A 58 -0.75 15.51 -0.32
C ALA A 58 -0.32 15.88 1.11
N GLU A 59 -1.26 16.29 1.95
CA GLU A 59 -1.01 16.60 3.35
C GLU A 59 -0.61 15.36 4.17
N LEU A 60 -1.24 14.21 3.91
CA LEU A 60 -0.95 12.95 4.60
C LEU A 60 0.45 12.42 4.23
N LEU A 61 0.78 12.41 2.93
CA LEU A 61 2.05 11.90 2.42
C LEU A 61 3.22 12.90 2.61
N GLY A 62 2.92 14.15 2.95
CA GLY A 62 3.91 15.23 2.95
C GLY A 62 4.51 15.44 1.57
N LEU A 63 3.66 15.51 0.54
CA LEU A 63 4.00 15.74 -0.86
C LEU A 63 3.23 16.96 -1.38
N SER A 64 3.59 17.46 -2.56
CA SER A 64 2.76 18.48 -3.22
C SER A 64 1.52 17.87 -3.86
N GLU A 65 0.42 18.61 -3.99
CA GLU A 65 -0.78 18.14 -4.69
C GLU A 65 -0.47 17.80 -6.16
N LYS A 66 0.43 18.55 -6.80
CA LYS A 66 0.93 18.26 -8.16
C LYS A 66 1.59 16.88 -8.22
N THR A 67 2.43 16.55 -7.24
CA THR A 67 3.10 15.24 -7.13
C THR A 67 2.09 14.12 -6.95
N VAL A 68 1.10 14.30 -6.07
CA VAL A 68 0.02 13.32 -5.85
C VAL A 68 -0.78 13.05 -7.12
N ARG A 69 -1.13 14.10 -7.87
CA ARG A 69 -1.82 13.96 -9.16
C ARG A 69 -0.99 13.21 -10.19
N ALA A 70 0.32 13.48 -10.24
CA ALA A 70 1.25 12.72 -11.09
C ALA A 70 1.29 11.25 -10.65
N TRP A 71 1.40 10.95 -9.36
CA TRP A 71 1.43 9.57 -8.84
C TRP A 71 0.14 8.80 -9.14
N ALA A 72 -1.01 9.48 -9.15
CA ALA A 72 -2.27 8.88 -9.59
C ALA A 72 -2.30 8.59 -11.09
N ALA A 73 -1.73 9.47 -11.92
CA ALA A 73 -1.63 9.25 -13.36
C ALA A 73 -0.66 8.10 -13.71
N GLU A 74 0.41 7.95 -12.94
CA GLU A 74 1.38 6.84 -13.04
C GLU A 74 0.88 5.53 -12.37
N GLY A 75 -0.33 5.51 -11.80
CA GLY A 75 -0.93 4.31 -11.21
C GLY A 75 -0.39 3.89 -9.84
N VAL A 76 0.55 4.65 -9.24
CA VAL A 76 1.02 4.44 -7.86
C VAL A 76 -0.12 4.64 -6.87
N LEU A 77 -0.89 5.72 -7.05
CA LEU A 77 -2.13 5.96 -6.32
C LEU A 77 -3.32 5.50 -7.15
N VAL A 78 -4.30 4.87 -6.51
CA VAL A 78 -5.50 4.37 -7.18
C VAL A 78 -6.58 5.44 -7.14
N VAL A 79 -7.16 5.72 -8.31
CA VAL A 79 -8.34 6.57 -8.42
C VAL A 79 -9.55 5.76 -7.98
N ALA A 80 -10.29 6.28 -7.00
CA ALA A 80 -11.47 5.61 -6.48
C ALA A 80 -12.55 5.50 -7.57
N SER A 81 -13.14 4.31 -7.70
CA SER A 81 -14.22 4.07 -8.65
C SER A 81 -15.50 4.77 -8.20
N GLY A 82 -16.11 5.59 -9.05
CA GLY A 82 -17.37 6.26 -8.76
C GLY A 82 -17.80 7.25 -9.84
N SER A 83 -19.07 7.65 -9.82
CA SER A 83 -19.71 8.55 -10.78
C SER A 83 -19.36 10.05 -10.59
N SER A 84 -18.31 10.35 -9.82
CA SER A 84 -17.82 11.71 -9.61
C SER A 84 -16.93 12.14 -10.79
N SER A 85 -17.19 13.32 -11.36
CA SER A 85 -16.28 13.96 -12.33
C SER A 85 -14.97 14.45 -11.70
N ARG A 86 -14.88 14.45 -10.37
CA ARG A 86 -13.69 14.89 -9.62
C ARG A 86 -12.78 13.71 -9.31
N LEU A 87 -11.48 13.91 -9.51
CA LEU A 87 -10.43 12.99 -9.07
C LEU A 87 -10.50 12.77 -7.55
N LEU A 88 -10.76 11.52 -7.16
CA LEU A 88 -10.74 11.04 -5.78
C LEU A 88 -9.83 9.82 -5.70
N LEU A 89 -9.16 9.65 -4.57
CA LEU A 89 -8.16 8.62 -4.35
C LEU A 89 -8.67 7.58 -3.37
N ASP A 90 -8.33 6.32 -3.63
CA ASP A 90 -8.62 5.20 -2.75
C ASP A 90 -7.82 5.33 -1.43
N VAL A 91 -8.51 5.20 -0.29
CA VAL A 91 -7.91 5.39 1.04
C VAL A 91 -6.91 4.28 1.35
N ALA A 92 -7.24 3.04 0.99
CA ALA A 92 -6.38 1.89 1.28
C ALA A 92 -5.03 2.03 0.55
N ARG A 93 -5.04 2.41 -0.73
CA ARG A 93 -3.80 2.67 -1.48
C ARG A 93 -3.02 3.86 -0.92
N VAL A 94 -3.69 4.94 -0.50
CA VAL A 94 -2.98 6.07 0.13
C VAL A 94 -2.30 5.66 1.44
N HIS A 95 -2.96 4.81 2.25
CA HIS A 95 -2.40 4.27 3.48
C HIS A 95 -1.17 3.38 3.22
N GLU A 96 -1.25 2.47 2.25
CA GLU A 96 -0.11 1.63 1.85
C GLU A 96 1.09 2.48 1.41
N VAL A 97 0.86 3.47 0.54
CA VAL A 97 1.90 4.38 0.06
C VAL A 97 2.47 5.26 1.19
N LEU A 98 1.65 5.63 2.17
CA LEU A 98 2.09 6.38 3.35
C LEU A 98 3.17 5.61 4.13
N HIS A 99 2.94 4.31 4.39
CA HIS A 99 3.92 3.46 5.05
C HIS A 99 5.22 3.35 4.26
N LEU A 100 5.13 3.08 2.95
CA LEU A 100 6.31 3.01 2.08
C LEU A 100 7.11 4.32 2.08
N VAL A 101 6.43 5.47 1.96
CA VAL A 101 7.09 6.79 1.99
C VAL A 101 7.75 7.05 3.36
N ARG A 102 7.11 6.66 4.47
CA ARG A 102 7.67 6.81 5.82
C ARG A 102 8.92 5.94 5.98
N GLU A 103 8.89 4.68 5.57
CA GLU A 103 10.04 3.78 5.62
C GLU A 103 11.21 4.29 4.79
N LEU A 104 10.95 4.76 3.56
CA LEU A 104 11.98 5.31 2.68
C LEU A 104 12.63 6.55 3.29
N ARG A 105 11.83 7.45 3.86
CA ARG A 105 12.34 8.64 4.55
C ARG A 105 13.15 8.26 5.80
N ALA A 106 12.70 7.27 6.57
CA ALA A 106 13.42 6.76 7.73
C ALA A 106 14.78 6.14 7.33
N ALA A 107 14.86 5.53 6.15
CA ALA A 107 16.10 5.05 5.54
C ALA A 107 16.98 6.17 4.91
N GLY A 108 16.59 7.44 5.04
CA GLY A 108 17.31 8.60 4.50
C GLY A 108 17.03 8.91 3.02
N GLN A 109 16.15 8.15 2.38
CA GLN A 109 15.78 8.35 0.97
C GLN A 109 14.72 9.45 0.84
N THR A 110 15.09 10.54 0.15
CA THR A 110 14.22 11.71 -0.06
C THR A 110 13.98 12.03 -1.54
N ARG A 111 14.76 11.42 -2.44
CA ARG A 111 14.65 11.56 -3.91
C ARG A 111 14.23 10.22 -4.53
N GLY A 112 13.67 10.27 -5.74
CA GLY A 112 13.25 9.05 -6.45
C GLY A 112 12.15 8.25 -5.74
N LEU A 113 11.34 8.90 -4.91
CA LEU A 113 10.32 8.22 -4.11
C LEU A 113 9.28 7.51 -4.97
N LEU A 114 8.92 8.09 -6.14
CA LEU A 114 7.97 7.47 -7.07
C LEU A 114 8.47 6.08 -7.52
N ASP A 115 9.68 6.02 -8.07
CA ASP A 115 10.23 4.79 -8.65
C ASP A 115 10.37 3.69 -7.59
N GLU A 116 10.78 4.07 -6.38
CA GLU A 116 10.97 3.13 -5.29
C GLU A 116 9.64 2.65 -4.70
N VAL A 117 8.65 3.54 -4.53
CA VAL A 117 7.29 3.13 -4.14
C VAL A 117 6.70 2.19 -5.19
N HIS A 118 6.83 2.53 -6.47
CA HIS A 118 6.36 1.68 -7.57
C HIS A 118 7.02 0.29 -7.53
N ARG A 119 8.35 0.24 -7.36
CA ARG A 119 9.09 -1.02 -7.22
C ARG A 119 8.54 -1.87 -6.07
N ARG A 120 8.39 -1.30 -4.88
CA ARG A 120 7.90 -2.02 -3.70
C ARG A 120 6.46 -2.52 -3.84
N LEU A 121 5.57 -1.72 -4.42
CA LEU A 121 4.19 -2.14 -4.68
C LEU A 121 4.14 -3.33 -5.66
N VAL A 122 4.99 -3.30 -6.69
CA VAL A 122 5.12 -4.41 -7.63
C VAL A 122 5.66 -5.65 -6.92
N ASP A 123 6.73 -5.52 -6.12
CA ASP A 123 7.33 -6.63 -5.38
C ASP A 123 6.33 -7.32 -4.44
N VAL A 124 5.52 -6.55 -3.70
CA VAL A 124 4.45 -7.09 -2.84
C VAL A 124 3.42 -7.86 -3.68
N THR A 125 2.98 -7.30 -4.81
CA THR A 125 2.02 -7.96 -5.71
C THR A 125 2.57 -9.29 -6.25
N TRP A 126 3.88 -9.37 -6.52
CA TRP A 126 4.54 -10.62 -6.92
C TRP A 126 4.66 -11.62 -5.77
N LEU A 127 4.93 -11.15 -4.54
CA LEU A 127 5.04 -12.00 -3.35
C LEU A 127 3.68 -12.58 -2.92
N GLU A 128 2.58 -11.87 -3.13
CA GLU A 128 1.21 -12.37 -2.87
C GLU A 128 0.78 -13.47 -3.86
N ARG A 129 1.49 -13.63 -4.97
CA ARG A 129 1.36 -14.80 -5.85
C ARG A 129 1.96 -16.02 -5.14
N SER A 130 1.09 -16.76 -4.44
CA SER A 130 1.42 -17.91 -3.60
C SER A 130 2.28 -19.01 -4.26
N ASP A 131 2.34 -19.04 -5.59
CA ASP A 131 3.21 -19.90 -6.39
C ASP A 131 4.67 -19.40 -6.40
N LEU A 132 4.89 -18.09 -6.45
CA LEU A 132 6.22 -17.48 -6.52
C LEU A 132 6.90 -17.35 -5.17
N ALA A 133 6.17 -17.02 -4.10
CA ALA A 133 6.72 -16.98 -2.73
C ALA A 133 7.32 -18.34 -2.34
N ARG A 134 6.65 -19.43 -2.71
CA ARG A 134 7.14 -20.81 -2.53
C ARG A 134 8.39 -21.08 -3.38
N SER A 135 8.40 -20.63 -4.64
CA SER A 135 9.54 -20.80 -5.54
C SER A 135 10.78 -20.02 -5.07
N LEU A 136 10.61 -18.83 -4.48
CA LEU A 136 11.70 -18.03 -3.92
C LEU A 136 12.25 -18.65 -2.61
N GLU A 137 11.38 -19.16 -1.73
CA GLU A 137 11.81 -19.92 -0.54
C GLU A 137 12.59 -21.17 -0.94
N GLN A 138 12.14 -21.88 -1.98
CA GLN A 138 12.85 -23.03 -2.56
C GLN A 138 14.21 -22.61 -3.13
N MET A 139 14.31 -21.50 -3.87
CA MET A 139 15.60 -20.99 -4.35
C MET A 139 16.54 -20.61 -3.20
N ARG A 140 16.02 -19.98 -2.13
CA ARG A 140 16.80 -19.63 -0.93
C ARG A 140 17.34 -20.87 -0.20
N ARG A 141 16.63 -22.00 -0.30
CA ARG A 141 17.06 -23.32 0.23
C ARG A 141 17.88 -24.15 -0.75
N GLY A 142 18.10 -23.66 -1.98
CA GLY A 142 18.82 -24.38 -3.03
C GLY A 142 18.01 -25.48 -3.74
N GLU A 143 16.69 -25.46 -3.63
CA GLU A 143 15.76 -26.51 -4.08
C GLU A 143 15.12 -26.24 -5.46
N GLY A 144 15.52 -25.16 -6.15
CA GLY A 144 14.94 -24.79 -7.45
C GLY A 144 15.31 -25.75 -8.58
N THR A 145 14.33 -26.44 -9.17
CA THR A 145 14.54 -27.32 -10.34
C THR A 145 14.40 -26.52 -11.63
N VAL A 146 15.51 -26.27 -12.33
CA VAL A 146 15.50 -25.70 -13.69
C VAL A 146 14.99 -26.75 -14.67
N ARG A 147 13.74 -26.62 -15.12
CA ARG A 147 13.25 -27.40 -16.27
C ARG A 147 13.66 -26.70 -17.55
N VAL A 148 14.84 -27.05 -18.07
CA VAL A 148 15.20 -26.76 -19.47
C VAL A 148 14.30 -27.62 -20.34
N ALA A 149 13.37 -27.01 -21.07
CA ALA A 149 12.61 -27.72 -22.09
C ALA A 149 13.60 -28.16 -23.19
N GLY A 150 13.91 -29.46 -23.24
CA GLY A 150 14.67 -30.06 -24.33
C GLY A 150 13.90 -29.97 -25.64
N PRO A 151 14.59 -29.88 -26.79
CA PRO A 151 13.95 -29.69 -28.08
C PRO A 151 13.09 -30.92 -28.40
N SER A 152 11.82 -30.67 -28.75
CA SER A 152 10.95 -31.73 -29.28
C SER A 152 11.55 -32.24 -30.59
N ALA A 153 11.82 -33.55 -30.63
CA ALA A 153 12.18 -34.29 -31.83
C ALA A 153 10.93 -34.60 -32.66
#